data_AF-A0A933KJJ4-F1
#
_entry.id   AF-A0A933KJJ4-F1
#
_cell.length_a   1.000
_cell.length_b   1.000
_cell.length_c   1.000
_cell.angle_alpha   90.00
_cell.angle_beta   90.00
_cell.angle_gamma   90.00
#
_symmetry.space_group_name_H-M   'P 1'
#
loop_
_entity.id
_entity.type
_entity.pdbx_description
1 polymer ?
#
loop_
_entity_poly.entity_id
_entity_poly.type
_entity_poly.pdbx_seq_one_letter_code
_entity_poly.pdbx_strand_id
1 'polypeptide(L)'
;MANTGKRPFWAHQLVEYILGAGLVASGLQSPTPLVPSILGGFVLLYAAATRGALAAFRLIDRRVHRVADPVVVSVQIVAALQPWVEVDNATRIVIVAIAIVHLVVWMGSSFTQKSPSPKVAASQPPGDRSTEIGRSAGRLAAKGVRAFRTAKANRTGK
;
A
#
# COMPACT_ATOMS: atom_id res chain seq x y z
N MET A 1 14.08 7.12 6.14
CA MET A 1 14.70 5.82 5.79
C MET A 1 13.72 5.05 4.92
N ALA A 2 14.11 4.68 3.70
CA ALA A 2 13.26 3.86 2.85
C ALA A 2 13.12 2.47 3.49
N ASN A 3 11.89 2.01 3.75
CA ASN A 3 11.63 0.65 4.24
C ASN A 3 11.93 -0.35 3.12
N THR A 4 13.21 -0.69 2.91
CA THR A 4 13.70 -1.55 1.82
C THR A 4 13.33 -3.02 1.93
N GLY A 5 12.49 -3.42 2.90
CA GLY A 5 12.05 -4.81 3.08
C GLY A 5 10.54 -5.03 3.32
N LYS A 6 9.72 -3.97 3.37
CA LYS A 6 8.27 -4.12 3.64
C LYS A 6 7.48 -4.30 2.34
N ARG A 7 6.48 -5.16 2.37
CA ARG A 7 5.59 -5.39 1.22
C ARG A 7 4.82 -4.11 0.88
N PRO A 8 4.65 -3.78 -0.41
CA PRO A 8 3.91 -2.61 -0.82
C PRO A 8 2.42 -2.76 -0.47
N PHE A 9 1.74 -1.65 -0.17
CA PHE A 9 0.34 -1.66 0.27
C PHE A 9 -0.63 -2.32 -0.73
N TRP A 10 -0.33 -2.28 -2.03
CA TRP A 10 -1.19 -2.96 -3.01
C TRP A 10 -1.20 -4.49 -2.81
N ALA A 11 -0.08 -5.07 -2.36
CA ALA A 11 0.03 -6.50 -2.10
C ALA A 11 -0.72 -6.88 -0.81
N HIS A 12 -0.69 -6.00 0.20
CA HIS A 12 -1.54 -6.13 1.39
C HIS A 12 -3.02 -6.18 0.99
N GLN A 13 -3.47 -5.19 0.21
CA GLN A 13 -4.85 -5.08 -0.25
C GLN A 13 -5.28 -6.27 -1.12
N LEU A 14 -4.40 -6.79 -1.98
CA LEU A 14 -4.67 -7.99 -2.76
C LEU A 14 -4.92 -9.20 -1.86
N VAL A 15 -4.10 -9.37 -0.81
CA VAL A 15 -4.28 -10.47 0.13
C VAL A 15 -5.60 -10.31 0.88
N GLU A 16 -5.97 -9.12 1.34
CA GLU A 16 -7.27 -8.90 1.98
C GLU A 16 -8.44 -9.31 1.08
N TYR A 17 -8.37 -9.01 -0.22
CA TYR A 17 -9.37 -9.49 -1.18
C TYR A 17 -9.41 -11.01 -1.27
N ILE A 18 -8.26 -11.68 -1.34
CA ILE A 18 -8.18 -13.15 -1.40
C ILE A 18 -8.74 -13.76 -0.10
N LEU A 19 -8.39 -13.21 1.06
CA LEU A 19 -8.86 -13.68 2.36
C LEU A 19 -10.38 -13.48 2.50
N GLY A 20 -10.89 -12.31 2.12
CA GLY A 20 -12.32 -12.02 2.14
C GLY A 20 -13.10 -12.92 1.19
N ALA A 21 -12.62 -13.12 -0.05
CA ALA A 21 -13.23 -14.02 -1.01
C ALA A 21 -13.17 -15.49 -0.54
N GLY A 22 -12.05 -15.91 0.06
CA GLY A 22 -11.88 -17.23 0.67
C GLY A 22 -12.88 -17.48 1.80
N LEU A 23 -13.13 -16.49 2.65
CA LEU A 23 -14.17 -16.57 3.69
C LEU A 23 -15.58 -16.69 3.11
N VAL A 24 -15.92 -15.89 2.10
CA VAL A 24 -17.22 -16.02 1.41
C VAL A 24 -17.37 -17.41 0.79
N ALA A 25 -16.34 -17.90 0.08
CA ALA A 25 -16.34 -19.23 -0.51
C ALA A 25 -16.46 -20.34 0.54
N SER A 26 -15.78 -20.21 1.68
CA SER A 26 -15.92 -21.13 2.82
C SER A 26 -17.34 -21.13 3.37
N GLY A 27 -18.01 -19.96 3.40
CA GLY A 27 -19.41 -19.87 3.79
C GLY A 27 -20.34 -20.61 2.83
N LEU A 28 -20.12 -20.51 1.52
CA LEU A 28 -20.89 -21.24 0.52
C LEU A 28 -20.74 -22.77 0.60
N GLN A 29 -19.67 -23.25 1.24
CA GLN A 29 -19.38 -24.69 1.42
C GLN A 29 -19.73 -25.19 2.84
N SER A 30 -20.05 -24.29 3.77
CA SER A 30 -20.28 -24.63 5.18
C SER A 30 -21.77 -24.90 5.45
N PRO A 31 -22.12 -25.86 6.32
CA PRO A 31 -23.47 -26.01 6.84
C PRO A 31 -23.92 -24.81 7.70
N THR A 32 -22.98 -23.99 8.19
CA THR A 32 -23.20 -22.76 8.96
C THR A 32 -22.68 -21.54 8.17
N PRO A 33 -23.35 -21.15 7.06
CA PRO A 33 -22.79 -20.21 6.09
C PRO A 33 -22.74 -18.76 6.57
N LEU A 34 -23.55 -18.41 7.59
CA LEU A 34 -23.83 -17.02 7.95
C LEU A 34 -22.59 -16.27 8.43
N VAL A 35 -21.87 -16.82 9.41
CA VAL A 35 -20.67 -16.18 10.00
C VAL A 35 -19.55 -15.99 8.97
N PRO A 36 -19.05 -17.03 8.26
CA PRO A 36 -17.98 -16.86 7.28
C PRO A 36 -18.39 -15.96 6.10
N SER A 37 -19.64 -16.00 5.65
CA SER A 37 -20.10 -15.15 4.53
C SER A 37 -20.14 -13.67 4.91
N ILE A 38 -20.70 -13.32 6.08
CA ILE A 38 -20.75 -11.94 6.55
C ILE A 38 -19.34 -11.44 6.84
N LEU A 39 -18.51 -12.25 7.50
CA LEU A 39 -17.14 -11.89 7.82
C LEU A 39 -16.30 -11.68 6.55
N GLY A 40 -16.43 -12.56 5.56
CA GLY A 40 -15.77 -12.42 4.27
C GLY A 40 -16.24 -11.19 3.50
N GLY A 41 -17.55 -10.95 3.45
CA GLY A 41 -18.14 -9.75 2.85
C GLY A 41 -17.65 -8.46 3.52
N PHE A 42 -17.55 -8.45 4.85
CA PHE A 42 -16.98 -7.36 5.61
C PHE A 42 -15.51 -7.09 5.25
N VAL A 43 -14.67 -8.12 5.18
CA VAL A 43 -13.25 -7.98 4.78
C VAL A 43 -13.13 -7.46 3.34
N LEU A 44 -13.95 -7.95 2.41
CA LEU A 44 -13.98 -7.46 1.03
C LEU A 44 -14.36 -5.98 0.94
N LEU A 45 -15.42 -5.59 1.66
CA LEU A 45 -15.87 -4.20 1.70
C LEU A 45 -14.82 -3.30 2.34
N TYR A 46 -14.19 -3.75 3.42
CA TYR A 46 -13.12 -3.05 4.10
C TYR A 46 -11.91 -2.82 3.15
N ALA A 47 -11.45 -3.85 2.46
CA ALA A 47 -10.38 -3.74 1.46
C ALA A 47 -10.77 -2.80 0.30
N ALA A 48 -12.02 -2.83 -0.15
CA ALA A 48 -12.54 -1.96 -1.20
C ALA A 48 -12.67 -0.49 -0.77
N ALA A 49 -12.95 -0.26 0.51
CA ALA A 49 -13.05 1.05 1.10
C ALA A 49 -11.66 1.68 1.35
N THR A 50 -10.61 0.89 1.59
CA THR A 50 -9.30 1.44 1.91
C THR A 50 -8.54 1.98 0.72
N ARG A 51 -8.00 3.20 0.85
CA ARG A 51 -7.19 3.91 -0.15
C ARG A 51 -5.92 3.15 -0.51
N GLY A 52 -5.95 2.51 -1.67
CA GLY A 52 -4.83 1.80 -2.29
C GLY A 52 -4.99 1.66 -3.80
N ALA A 53 -4.10 0.89 -4.42
CA ALA A 53 -4.11 0.69 -5.87
C ALA A 53 -5.34 -0.11 -6.33
N LEU A 54 -5.86 -0.99 -5.48
CA LEU A 54 -6.97 -1.89 -5.78
C LEU A 54 -8.31 -1.41 -5.18
N ALA A 55 -8.36 -0.16 -4.71
CA ALA A 55 -9.53 0.38 -4.00
C ALA A 55 -10.67 0.75 -4.95
N ALA A 56 -11.88 0.30 -4.63
CA ALA A 56 -13.09 0.69 -5.37
C ALA A 56 -13.64 2.04 -4.87
N PHE A 57 -13.71 2.25 -3.55
CA PHE A 57 -14.42 3.41 -2.96
C PHE A 57 -13.49 4.46 -2.33
N ARG A 58 -12.26 4.09 -1.94
CA ARG A 58 -11.22 5.02 -1.44
C ARG A 58 -11.67 5.92 -0.25
N LEU A 59 -12.52 5.38 0.62
CA LEU A 59 -13.08 6.05 1.78
C LEU A 59 -12.12 6.09 2.99
N ILE A 60 -11.37 5.01 3.24
CA ILE A 60 -10.53 4.86 4.44
C ILE A 60 -9.06 5.18 4.12
N ASP A 61 -8.44 6.06 4.90
CA ASP A 61 -7.01 6.36 4.76
C ASP A 61 -6.10 5.24 5.28
N ARG A 62 -4.89 5.11 4.72
CA ARG A 62 -3.93 4.06 5.14
C ARG A 62 -3.49 4.18 6.60
N ARG A 63 -3.56 5.39 7.17
CA ARG A 63 -3.27 5.62 8.58
C ARG A 63 -4.35 5.01 9.47
N VAL A 64 -5.62 5.21 9.11
CA VAL A 64 -6.77 4.60 9.81
C VAL A 64 -6.72 3.10 9.63
N HIS A 65 -6.51 2.61 8.40
CA HIS A 65 -6.37 1.19 8.10
C HIS A 65 -5.30 0.54 8.96
N ARG A 66 -4.10 1.14 9.07
CA ARG A 66 -3.00 0.58 9.87
C ARG A 66 -3.41 0.26 11.31
N VAL A 67 -4.29 1.07 11.91
CA VAL A 67 -4.76 0.90 13.30
C VAL A 67 -6.01 0.01 13.37
N ALA A 68 -6.90 0.09 12.39
CA ALA A 68 -8.11 -0.71 12.32
C ALA A 68 -7.85 -2.17 11.90
N ASP A 69 -6.77 -2.44 11.17
CA ASP A 69 -6.50 -3.76 10.61
C ASP A 69 -6.29 -4.86 11.67
N PRO A 70 -5.54 -4.64 12.77
CA PRO A 70 -5.50 -5.57 13.91
C PRO A 70 -6.87 -5.78 14.57
N VAL A 71 -7.76 -4.78 14.50
CA VAL A 71 -9.14 -4.92 15.01
C VAL A 71 -9.91 -5.88 14.10
N VAL A 72 -9.75 -5.78 12.77
CA VAL A 72 -10.34 -6.75 11.82
C VAL A 72 -9.81 -8.16 12.06
N VAL A 73 -8.52 -8.33 12.36
CA VAL A 73 -7.97 -9.63 12.82
C VAL A 73 -8.66 -10.10 14.09
N SER A 74 -8.79 -9.23 15.08
CA SER A 74 -9.43 -9.57 16.36
C SER A 74 -10.89 -9.98 16.18
N VAL A 75 -11.64 -9.30 15.29
CA VAL A 75 -13.02 -9.64 14.94
C VAL A 75 -13.09 -11.04 14.32
N GLN A 76 -12.14 -11.42 13.45
CA GLN A 76 -12.10 -12.78 12.90
C GLN A 76 -11.89 -13.83 14.01
N ILE A 77 -10.98 -13.59 14.95
CA ILE A 77 -10.74 -14.51 16.07
C ILE A 77 -11.97 -14.62 16.98
N VAL A 78 -12.62 -13.49 17.31
CA VAL A 78 -13.86 -13.51 18.09
C VAL A 78 -14.97 -14.25 17.34
N ALA A 79 -15.13 -14.01 16.05
CA ALA A 79 -16.11 -14.72 15.22
C ALA A 79 -15.87 -16.24 15.18
N ALA A 80 -14.61 -16.67 15.23
CA ALA A 80 -14.24 -18.08 15.27
C ALA A 80 -14.38 -18.75 16.64
N LEU A 81 -14.28 -18.00 17.74
CA LEU A 81 -14.25 -18.55 19.10
C LEU A 81 -15.55 -18.33 19.88
N GLN A 82 -16.41 -17.43 19.41
CA GLN A 82 -17.64 -17.12 20.11
C GLN A 82 -18.54 -18.37 20.25
N PRO A 83 -19.28 -18.49 21.38
CA PRO A 83 -20.19 -19.60 21.65
C PRO A 83 -21.68 -19.33 21.35
N TRP A 84 -22.07 -18.11 20.96
CA TRP A 84 -23.48 -17.70 20.83
C TRP A 84 -24.08 -17.86 19.42
N VAL A 85 -23.27 -17.93 18.37
CA VAL A 85 -23.68 -18.30 16.99
C VAL A 85 -22.98 -19.59 16.60
N GLU A 86 -23.74 -20.51 16.00
CA GLU A 86 -23.19 -21.77 15.50
C GLU A 86 -22.21 -21.53 14.36
N VAL A 87 -21.04 -22.17 14.47
CA VAL A 87 -20.00 -22.23 13.45
C VAL A 87 -19.38 -23.61 13.55
N ASP A 88 -19.38 -24.37 12.46
CA ASP A 88 -18.78 -25.69 12.44
C ASP A 88 -17.25 -25.64 12.64
N ASN A 89 -16.68 -26.72 13.18
CA ASN A 89 -15.27 -26.76 13.56
C ASN A 89 -14.31 -26.55 12.37
N ALA A 90 -14.65 -27.05 11.18
CA ALA A 90 -13.80 -26.87 10.01
C ALA A 90 -13.78 -25.39 9.59
N THR A 91 -14.94 -24.73 9.58
CA THR A 91 -15.04 -23.28 9.34
C THR A 91 -14.29 -22.47 10.38
N ARG A 92 -14.37 -22.84 11.68
CA ARG A 92 -13.59 -22.16 12.73
C ARG A 92 -12.09 -22.22 12.45
N ILE A 93 -11.58 -23.40 12.06
CA ILE A 93 -10.16 -23.58 11.70
C ILE A 93 -9.80 -22.69 10.51
N VAL A 94 -10.64 -22.62 9.49
CA VAL A 94 -10.42 -21.75 8.31
C VAL A 94 -10.39 -20.27 8.72
N ILE A 95 -11.35 -19.80 9.53
CA ILE A 95 -11.38 -18.41 9.99
C ILE A 95 -10.11 -18.07 10.80
N VAL A 96 -9.67 -18.96 11.70
CA VAL A 96 -8.44 -18.75 12.48
C VAL A 96 -7.20 -18.73 11.58
N ALA A 97 -7.09 -19.65 10.62
CA ALA A 97 -5.98 -19.68 9.67
C ALA A 97 -5.91 -18.39 8.85
N ILE A 98 -7.06 -17.90 8.36
CA ILE A 98 -7.18 -16.65 7.63
C ILE A 98 -6.77 -15.46 8.52
N ALA A 99 -7.22 -15.42 9.78
CA ALA A 99 -6.84 -14.37 10.73
C ALA A 99 -5.33 -14.34 10.98
N ILE A 100 -4.67 -15.49 11.07
CA ILE A 100 -3.21 -15.60 11.21
C ILE A 100 -2.51 -15.04 9.97
N VAL A 101 -2.94 -15.44 8.77
CA VAL A 101 -2.37 -14.92 7.51
C VAL A 101 -2.56 -13.40 7.42
N HIS A 102 -3.75 -12.91 7.77
CA HIS A 102 -4.08 -11.49 7.81
C HIS A 102 -3.11 -10.73 8.76
N LEU A 103 -2.91 -11.24 9.97
CA LEU A 103 -1.98 -10.65 10.95
C LEU A 103 -0.53 -10.60 10.44
N VAL A 104 -0.05 -11.69 9.86
CA VAL A 104 1.31 -11.77 9.28
C VAL A 104 1.48 -10.75 8.16
N VAL A 105 0.47 -10.62 7.30
CA VAL A 105 0.48 -9.68 6.18
C VAL A 105 0.47 -8.25 6.70
N TRP A 106 -0.33 -7.93 7.71
CA TRP A 106 -0.32 -6.63 8.38
C TRP A 106 1.07 -6.27 8.94
N MET A 107 1.70 -7.17 9.70
CA MET A 107 3.04 -6.95 10.27
C MET A 107 4.10 -6.66 9.19
N GLY A 108 4.00 -7.32 8.03
CA GLY A 108 4.92 -7.18 6.91
C GLY A 108 4.66 -6.01 5.97
N SER A 109 3.63 -5.20 6.19
CA SER A 109 3.14 -4.22 5.21
C SER A 109 3.64 -2.79 5.43
N SER A 110 3.83 -2.07 4.31
CA SER A 110 4.18 -0.64 4.31
C SER A 110 2.94 0.22 4.14
N PHE A 111 2.59 0.98 5.18
CA PHE A 111 1.45 1.91 5.19
C PHE A 111 1.83 3.34 4.76
N THR A 112 3.03 3.53 4.24
CA THR A 112 3.50 4.86 3.83
C THR A 112 2.67 5.33 2.63
N GLN A 113 1.89 6.39 2.82
CA GLN A 113 1.34 7.16 1.70
C GLN A 113 2.49 8.00 1.18
N LYS A 114 2.86 7.82 -0.10
CA LYS A 114 3.66 8.84 -0.79
C LYS A 114 2.74 10.04 -0.84
N SER A 115 3.00 11.06 -0.01
CA SER A 115 2.37 12.37 -0.24
C SER A 115 2.58 12.69 -1.70
N PRO A 116 1.58 13.19 -2.44
CA PRO A 116 1.88 13.88 -3.66
C PRO A 116 2.98 14.86 -3.25
N SER A 117 4.20 14.70 -3.77
CA SER A 117 5.16 15.78 -3.71
C SER A 117 4.35 16.99 -4.12
N PRO A 118 4.36 18.12 -3.39
CA PRO A 118 3.74 19.31 -3.88
C PRO A 118 4.27 19.41 -5.30
N LYS A 119 3.40 19.18 -6.31
CA LYS A 119 3.65 19.77 -7.62
C LYS A 119 3.86 21.19 -7.18
N VAL A 120 5.11 21.64 -7.27
CA VAL A 120 5.51 22.98 -6.93
C VAL A 120 4.47 23.81 -7.64
N ALA A 121 3.47 24.25 -6.88
CA ALA A 121 2.58 25.32 -7.25
C ALA A 121 3.49 26.53 -7.06
N ALA A 122 4.52 26.59 -7.92
CA ALA A 122 5.03 27.83 -8.35
C ALA A 122 3.79 28.46 -9.00
N SER A 123 3.14 29.31 -8.23
CA SER A 123 3.13 30.72 -8.60
C SER A 123 4.49 31.06 -9.24
N GLN A 124 4.70 30.63 -10.49
CA GLN A 124 5.60 31.33 -11.37
C GLN A 124 4.86 32.64 -11.64
N PRO A 125 5.36 33.81 -11.20
CA PRO A 125 4.99 35.03 -11.91
C PRO A 125 5.28 34.77 -13.40
N PRO A 126 4.54 35.36 -14.35
CA PRO A 126 4.73 35.14 -15.79
C PRO A 126 6.17 35.48 -16.15
N GLY A 127 7.02 34.46 -16.15
CA GLY A 127 8.46 34.57 -15.92
C GLY A 127 9.18 33.93 -17.08
N ASP A 128 9.04 34.59 -18.22
CA ASP A 128 10.01 34.73 -19.29
C ASP A 128 10.90 33.51 -19.58
N ARG A 129 10.62 32.82 -20.69
CA ARG A 129 11.40 31.71 -21.26
C ARG A 129 12.90 32.01 -21.30
N SER A 130 13.27 33.29 -21.39
CA SER A 130 14.64 33.82 -21.30
C SER A 130 15.39 33.34 -20.05
N THR A 131 14.73 33.25 -18.90
CA THR A 131 15.32 32.81 -17.64
C THR A 131 15.64 31.31 -17.63
N GLU A 132 14.80 30.50 -18.29
CA GLU A 132 14.99 29.06 -18.41
C GLU A 132 16.10 28.74 -19.43
N ILE A 133 16.14 29.48 -20.54
CA ILE A 133 17.20 29.41 -21.55
C ILE A 133 18.54 29.86 -20.95
N GLY A 134 18.57 30.94 -20.16
CA GLY A 134 19.81 31.39 -19.50
C GLY A 134 20.36 30.35 -18.51
N ARG A 135 19.48 29.70 -17.73
CA ARG A 135 19.89 28.64 -16.79
C ARG A 135 20.42 27.38 -17.49
N SER A 136 19.82 26.99 -18.62
CA SER A 136 20.28 25.83 -19.40
C SER A 136 21.60 26.14 -20.11
N ALA A 137 21.75 27.33 -20.70
CA ALA A 137 22.99 27.80 -21.32
C ALA A 137 24.14 27.85 -20.30
N GLY A 138 23.92 28.37 -19.09
CA GLY A 138 24.93 28.40 -18.03
C GLY A 138 25.42 27.00 -17.62
N ARG A 139 24.51 26.02 -17.54
CA ARG A 139 24.88 24.62 -17.23
C ARG A 139 25.69 23.98 -18.36
N LEU A 140 25.37 24.28 -19.62
CA LEU A 140 26.12 23.78 -20.76
C LEU A 140 27.53 24.39 -20.82
N ALA A 141 27.65 25.70 -20.62
CA ALA A 141 28.94 26.38 -20.55
C ALA A 141 29.83 25.81 -19.42
N ALA A 142 29.26 25.59 -18.23
CA ALA A 142 29.98 25.01 -17.10
C ALA A 142 30.47 23.58 -17.39
N LYS A 143 29.68 22.77 -18.10
CA LYS A 143 30.12 21.43 -18.56
C LYS A 143 31.26 21.52 -19.57
N GLY A 144 31.18 22.45 -20.52
CA GLY A 144 32.23 22.68 -21.51
C GLY A 144 33.57 23.07 -20.88
N VAL A 145 33.55 24.03 -19.95
CA VAL A 145 34.77 24.49 -19.25
C VAL A 145 35.40 23.36 -18.43
N ARG A 146 34.60 22.54 -17.74
CA ARG A 146 35.11 21.37 -17.01
C ARG A 146 35.73 20.34 -17.95
N ALA A 147 35.05 19.99 -19.04
CA ALA A 147 35.56 19.04 -20.03
C ALA A 147 36.89 19.51 -20.65
N PHE A 148 37.00 20.79 -21.01
CA PHE A 148 38.23 21.36 -21.53
C PHE A 148 39.37 21.35 -20.51
N ARG A 149 39.07 21.71 -19.24
CA ARG A 149 40.08 21.67 -18.16
C ARG A 149 40.58 20.25 -17.92
N THR A 150 39.70 19.24 -17.93
CA THR A 150 40.07 17.84 -17.81
C THR A 150 40.91 17.37 -18.99
N ALA A 151 40.54 17.74 -20.23
CA ALA A 151 41.31 17.39 -21.43
C ALA A 151 42.71 18.04 -21.44
N LYS A 152 42.83 19.30 -20.97
CA LYS A 152 44.12 19.99 -20.85
C LYS A 152 45.01 19.36 -19.77
N ALA A 153 44.42 18.98 -18.62
CA ALA A 153 45.15 18.27 -17.56
C ALA A 153 45.70 16.92 -18.06
N ASN A 154 44.92 16.17 -18.84
CA ASN A 154 45.38 14.89 -19.41
C ASN A 154 46.47 15.05 -20.49
N ARG A 155 46.57 16.21 -21.15
CA ARG A 155 47.62 16.51 -22.14
C ARG A 155 48.94 17.00 -21.54
N THR A 156 48.93 17.50 -20.31
CA THR A 156 50.12 18.05 -19.63
C THR A 156 50.77 17.08 -18.65
N GLY A 157 50.15 15.90 -18.43
CA GLY A 157 50.70 14.80 -17.65
C GLY A 157 51.39 13.71 -18.49
N LYS A 158 51.87 14.04 -19.69
CA LYS A 158 52.73 13.20 -20.53
C LYS A 158 54.05 13.90 -20.77
#